data_AF-A0A8T5LEL1-F1
#
_entry.id   AF-A0A8T5LEL1-F1
#
_cell.length_a   1.000
_cell.length_b   1.000
_cell.length_c   1.000
_cell.angle_alpha   90.00
_cell.angle_beta   90.00
_cell.angle_gamma   90.00
#
_symmetry.space_group_name_H-M   'P 1'
#
loop_
_entity.id
_entity.type
_entity.pdbx_description
1 polymer ?
#
loop_
_entity_poly.entity_id
_entity_poly.type
_entity_poly.pdbx_seq_one_letter_code
_entity_poly.pdbx_strand_id
1 'polypeptide(L)'
;MNVGMVFGIIFAIIVMGFVIAFGLPMIMYAVCAQEQIKISSTLNDFEQKVNEVYSFSRGSVLPYSLSFSGSKICFVDYENPGASSSTWAAPDSAVQGLIRGQNYTIWYSHCKGESGKEIEHLNVVDNFCFLGSGRVYLENMGTYVGISILS
;
A
#
# COMPACT_ATOMS: atom_id res chain seq x y z
N MET A 1 -43.07 11.34 36.51
CA MET A 1 -41.81 11.84 35.91
C MET A 1 -42.01 13.29 35.50
N ASN A 2 -41.09 14.19 35.86
CA ASN A 2 -41.18 15.60 35.47
C ASN A 2 -41.04 15.71 33.93
N VAL A 3 -41.90 16.52 33.29
CA VAL A 3 -41.92 16.69 31.83
C VAL A 3 -40.55 17.11 31.28
N GLY A 4 -39.80 17.92 32.05
CA GLY A 4 -38.43 18.31 31.70
C GLY A 4 -37.43 17.15 31.64
N MET A 5 -37.62 16.10 32.45
CA MET A 5 -36.76 14.91 32.43
C MET A 5 -37.05 14.05 31.18
N VAL A 6 -38.32 13.94 30.78
CA VAL A 6 -38.72 13.22 29.55
C VAL A 6 -38.20 13.94 28.30
N PHE A 7 -38.32 15.27 28.25
CA PHE A 7 -37.79 16.06 27.14
C PHE A 7 -36.26 15.97 27.03
N GLY A 8 -35.55 16.03 28.17
CA GLY A 8 -34.09 15.86 28.20
C GLY A 8 -33.64 14.50 27.65
N ILE A 9 -34.36 13.41 27.98
CA ILE A 9 -34.05 12.07 27.47
C ILE A 9 -34.27 12.00 25.95
N ILE A 10 -35.40 12.52 25.45
CA ILE A 10 -35.71 12.51 24.01
C ILE A 10 -34.68 13.34 23.23
N PHE A 11 -34.33 14.53 23.72
CA PHE A 11 -33.31 15.37 23.09
C PHE A 11 -31.94 14.67 23.07
N ALA A 12 -31.53 14.05 24.18
CA ALA A 12 -30.28 13.31 24.25
C ALA A 12 -30.22 12.15 23.23
N ILE A 13 -31.32 11.41 23.05
CA ILE A 13 -31.40 10.32 22.06
C ILE A 13 -31.25 10.87 20.63
N ILE A 14 -31.90 11.99 20.30
CA ILE A 14 -31.81 12.62 18.98
C ILE A 14 -30.37 13.10 18.70
N VAL A 15 -29.76 13.77 19.67
CA VAL A 15 -28.37 14.25 19.54
C VAL A 15 -27.41 13.07 19.39
N MET A 16 -27.58 12.00 20.18
CA MET A 16 -26.75 10.81 20.08
C MET A 16 -26.91 10.11 18.73
N GLY A 17 -28.15 10.03 18.21
CA GLY A 17 -28.42 9.54 16.85
C GLY A 17 -27.72 10.36 15.78
N PHE A 18 -27.72 11.69 15.91
CA PHE A 18 -27.03 12.58 14.98
C PHE A 18 -25.50 12.40 15.03
N VAL A 19 -24.92 12.30 16.23
CA VAL A 19 -23.48 12.06 16.40
C VAL A 19 -23.06 10.72 15.81
N ILE A 20 -23.86 9.67 15.95
CA ILE A 20 -23.56 8.36 15.35
C ILE A 20 -23.68 8.43 13.83
N ALA A 21 -24.75 9.02 13.31
CA ALA A 21 -25.02 9.09 11.86
C ALA A 21 -23.98 9.92 11.10
N PHE A 22 -23.52 11.04 11.68
CA PHE A 22 -22.59 11.96 11.00
C PHE A 22 -21.14 11.85 11.51
N GLY A 23 -20.93 11.48 12.77
CA GLY A 23 -19.60 11.40 13.37
C GLY A 23 -18.80 10.18 12.94
N LEU A 24 -19.42 8.99 12.89
CA LEU A 24 -18.72 7.76 12.50
C LEU A 24 -18.17 7.79 11.06
N PRO A 25 -18.93 8.25 10.04
CA PRO A 25 -18.41 8.35 8.68
C PRO A 25 -17.22 9.31 8.57
N MET A 26 -17.25 10.43 9.32
CA MET A 26 -16.16 11.41 9.32
C MET A 26 -14.88 10.82 9.93
N ILE A 27 -15.00 10.05 11.01
CA ILE A 27 -13.85 9.36 11.61
C ILE A 27 -13.26 8.34 10.63
N MET A 28 -14.10 7.52 9.98
CA MET A 28 -13.62 6.55 8.99
C MET A 28 -12.90 7.24 7.84
N TYR A 29 -13.45 8.34 7.30
CA TYR A 29 -12.81 9.10 6.24
C TYR A 29 -11.44 9.64 6.66
N ALA A 30 -11.32 10.18 7.89
CA ALA A 30 -10.06 10.69 8.42
C ALA A 30 -9.01 9.58 8.59
N VAL A 31 -9.41 8.42 9.10
CA VAL A 31 -8.51 7.24 9.22
C VAL A 31 -8.04 6.79 7.84
N CYS A 32 -8.95 6.70 6.87
CA CYS A 32 -8.60 6.31 5.51
C CYS A 32 -7.62 7.29 4.84
N ALA A 33 -7.81 8.59 5.03
CA ALA A 33 -6.90 9.60 4.51
C ALA A 33 -5.51 9.49 5.14
N GLN A 34 -5.42 9.22 6.44
CA GLN A 34 -4.14 9.01 7.12
C GLN A 34 -3.39 7.79 6.59
N GLU A 35 -4.09 6.68 6.31
CA GLU A 35 -3.47 5.49 5.72
C GLU A 35 -2.90 5.78 4.33
N GLN A 36 -3.63 6.50 3.48
CA GLN A 36 -3.16 6.90 2.15
C GLN A 36 -1.88 7.75 2.21
N ILE A 37 -1.82 8.70 3.15
CA ILE A 37 -0.62 9.55 3.34
C ILE A 37 0.58 8.70 3.75
N LYS A 38 0.39 7.75 4.68
CA LYS A 38 1.46 6.86 5.12
C LYS A 38 1.98 5.99 3.98
N ILE A 39 1.08 5.36 3.22
CA ILE A 39 1.46 4.53 2.06
C ILE A 39 2.25 5.37 1.04
N SER A 40 1.74 6.55 0.68
CA SER A 40 2.41 7.45 -0.26
C SER A 40 3.81 7.84 0.22
N SER A 41 3.95 8.25 1.49
CA SER A 41 5.26 8.57 2.07
C SER A 41 6.21 7.38 2.00
N THR A 42 5.78 6.19 2.42
CA THR A 42 6.64 5.00 2.42
C THR A 42 7.03 4.56 1.01
N LEU A 43 6.13 4.70 0.02
CA LEU A 43 6.44 4.42 -1.38
C LEU A 43 7.41 5.45 -1.97
N ASN A 44 7.34 6.72 -1.55
CA ASN A 44 8.29 7.75 -1.98
C ASN A 44 9.67 7.55 -1.32
N ASP A 45 9.70 7.20 -0.03
CA ASP A 45 10.94 6.86 0.67
C ASP A 45 11.60 5.62 0.04
N PHE A 46 10.79 4.62 -0.32
CA PHE A 46 11.26 3.43 -1.03
C PHE A 46 11.82 3.77 -2.42
N GLU A 47 11.12 4.58 -3.21
CA GLU A 47 11.61 5.06 -4.51
C GLU A 47 12.94 5.81 -4.37
N GLN A 48 13.05 6.68 -3.36
CA GLN A 48 14.30 7.37 -3.06
C GLN A 48 15.43 6.38 -2.74
N LYS A 49 15.14 5.31 -1.99
CA LYS A 49 16.13 4.24 -1.72
C LYS A 49 16.51 3.45 -2.95
N VAL A 50 15.57 3.16 -3.85
CA VAL A 50 15.89 2.53 -5.14
C VAL A 50 16.83 3.43 -5.94
N ASN A 51 16.53 4.72 -6.04
CA ASN A 51 17.37 5.69 -6.75
C ASN A 51 18.76 5.84 -6.09
N GLU A 52 18.84 5.80 -4.77
CA GLU A 52 20.11 5.79 -4.03
C GLU A 52 20.94 4.55 -4.37
N VAL A 53 20.34 3.36 -4.31
CA VAL A 53 21.02 2.10 -4.65
C VAL A 53 21.45 2.07 -6.13
N TYR A 54 20.62 2.60 -7.02
CA TYR A 54 20.94 2.73 -8.44
C TYR A 54 22.20 3.59 -8.68
N SER A 55 22.41 4.62 -7.86
CA SER A 55 23.61 5.47 -7.93
C SER A 55 24.89 4.82 -7.40
N PHE A 56 24.78 3.69 -6.68
CA PHE A 56 25.94 2.98 -6.16
C PHE A 56 26.69 2.18 -7.23
N SER A 57 27.81 1.57 -6.84
CA SER A 57 28.53 0.66 -7.72
C SER A 57 27.72 -0.61 -7.95
N ARG A 58 27.80 -1.16 -9.16
CA ARG A 58 27.20 -2.45 -9.51
C ARG A 58 27.57 -3.54 -8.49
N GLY A 59 26.61 -4.36 -8.11
CA GLY A 59 26.74 -5.41 -7.09
C GLY A 59 26.58 -4.91 -5.65
N SER A 60 26.30 -3.62 -5.45
CA SER A 60 25.96 -3.10 -4.12
C SER A 60 24.58 -3.61 -3.71
N VAL A 61 24.50 -4.19 -2.51
CA VAL A 61 23.25 -4.69 -1.92
C VAL A 61 22.92 -3.89 -0.67
N LEU A 62 21.69 -3.40 -0.58
CA LEU A 62 21.16 -2.68 0.57
C LEU A 62 19.89 -3.36 1.11
N PRO A 63 19.87 -3.83 2.37
CA PRO A 63 18.64 -4.27 2.99
C PRO A 63 17.74 -3.06 3.30
N TYR A 64 16.46 -3.16 2.97
CA TYR A 64 15.47 -2.15 3.31
C TYR A 64 14.28 -2.78 4.03
N SER A 65 13.86 -2.15 5.12
CA SER A 65 12.71 -2.59 5.90
C SER A 65 11.49 -1.77 5.49
N LEU A 66 10.52 -2.45 4.88
CA LEU A 66 9.23 -1.89 4.55
C LEU A 66 8.30 -2.03 5.74
N SER A 67 7.64 -0.94 6.13
CA SER A 67 6.66 -0.92 7.20
C SER A 67 5.39 -0.24 6.73
N PHE A 68 4.33 -1.03 6.60
CA PHE A 68 2.97 -0.59 6.28
C PHE A 68 2.03 -1.05 7.38
N SER A 69 0.91 -0.34 7.57
CA SER A 69 -0.12 -0.71 8.55
C SER A 69 -1.40 -1.07 7.80
N GLY A 70 -1.87 -2.30 7.99
CA GLY A 70 -3.19 -2.73 7.49
C GLY A 70 -3.30 -3.01 5.98
N SER A 71 -2.28 -2.67 5.20
CA SER A 71 -2.27 -2.84 3.74
C SER A 71 -1.36 -3.99 3.27
N LYS A 72 -1.80 -4.64 2.18
CA LYS A 72 -1.00 -5.59 1.39
C LYS A 72 -0.25 -4.80 0.31
N ILE A 73 1.05 -5.02 0.21
CA ILE A 73 1.89 -4.45 -0.85
C ILE A 73 2.58 -5.59 -1.58
N CYS A 74 2.51 -5.55 -2.90
CA CYS A 74 3.05 -6.54 -3.81
C CYS A 74 4.05 -5.88 -4.74
N PHE A 75 5.19 -6.52 -4.89
CA PHE A 75 6.16 -6.22 -5.94
C PHE A 75 5.82 -7.13 -7.10
N VAL A 76 5.65 -6.54 -8.28
CA VAL A 76 5.15 -7.23 -9.45
C VAL A 76 6.05 -6.95 -10.66
N ASP A 77 6.36 -8.02 -11.37
CA ASP A 77 6.88 -8.01 -12.73
C ASP A 77 5.75 -7.53 -13.65
N TYR A 78 5.92 -6.35 -14.22
CA TYR A 78 4.92 -5.79 -15.13
C TYR A 78 4.87 -6.53 -16.46
N GLU A 79 5.91 -7.27 -16.87
CA GLU A 79 5.89 -8.08 -18.10
C GLU A 79 5.05 -9.34 -17.86
N ASN A 80 5.18 -9.94 -16.67
CA ASN A 80 4.48 -11.15 -16.28
C ASN A 80 3.69 -11.05 -14.95
N PRO A 81 2.68 -10.17 -14.84
CA PRO A 81 1.90 -10.00 -13.61
C PRO A 81 1.06 -11.22 -13.25
N GLY A 82 0.84 -12.13 -14.21
CA GLY A 82 0.11 -13.38 -14.01
C GLY A 82 0.92 -14.50 -13.34
N ALA A 83 2.24 -14.34 -13.18
CA ALA A 83 3.06 -15.35 -12.53
C ALA A 83 2.78 -15.39 -11.02
N SER A 84 2.03 -16.39 -10.56
CA SER A 84 1.73 -16.58 -9.14
C SER A 84 2.96 -17.04 -8.35
N SER A 85 3.05 -16.61 -7.10
CA SER A 85 4.03 -17.10 -6.12
C SER A 85 3.35 -17.52 -4.82
N SER A 86 4.13 -17.90 -3.82
CA SER A 86 3.62 -18.24 -2.48
C SER A 86 2.89 -17.07 -1.79
N THR A 87 3.20 -15.82 -2.17
CA THR A 87 2.63 -14.61 -1.54
C THR A 87 1.83 -13.74 -2.50
N TRP A 88 2.00 -13.95 -3.81
CA TRP A 88 1.23 -13.28 -4.86
C TRP A 88 0.26 -14.24 -5.53
N ALA A 89 -1.04 -13.97 -5.34
CA ALA A 89 -2.09 -14.56 -6.16
C ALA A 89 -2.27 -13.67 -7.38
N ALA A 90 -2.14 -14.25 -8.57
CA ALA A 90 -2.31 -13.52 -9.82
C ALA A 90 -3.70 -12.86 -9.86
N PRO A 91 -3.79 -11.56 -10.16
CA PRO A 91 -5.05 -10.85 -10.21
C PRO A 91 -5.78 -11.18 -11.52
N ASP A 92 -7.01 -10.71 -11.68
CA ASP A 92 -7.77 -10.92 -12.91
C ASP A 92 -7.13 -10.22 -14.13
N SER A 93 -7.59 -10.58 -15.33
CA SER A 93 -7.01 -10.09 -16.59
C SER A 93 -7.09 -8.56 -16.76
N ALA A 94 -8.08 -7.88 -16.17
CA ALA A 94 -8.19 -6.43 -16.28
C ALA A 94 -7.11 -5.74 -15.45
N VAL A 95 -6.88 -6.23 -14.22
CA VAL A 95 -5.79 -5.74 -13.36
C VAL A 95 -4.42 -6.07 -13.96
N GLN A 96 -4.23 -7.27 -14.51
CA GLN A 96 -3.00 -7.61 -15.22
C GLN A 96 -2.75 -6.68 -16.42
N GLY A 97 -3.81 -6.32 -17.16
CA GLY A 97 -3.74 -5.36 -18.25
C GLY A 97 -3.36 -3.95 -17.78
N LEU A 98 -3.86 -3.53 -16.63
CA LEU A 98 -3.50 -2.24 -16.03
C LEU A 98 -2.03 -2.22 -15.59
N ILE A 99 -1.57 -3.27 -14.89
CA ILE A 99 -0.17 -3.40 -14.44
C ILE A 99 0.78 -3.33 -15.63
N ARG A 100 0.51 -4.09 -16.70
CA ARG A 100 1.28 -4.07 -17.95
C ARG A 100 1.24 -2.71 -18.64
N GLY A 101 0.05 -2.13 -18.78
CA GLY A 101 -0.15 -0.90 -19.55
C GLY A 101 0.44 0.34 -18.90
N GLN A 102 0.77 0.29 -17.61
CA GLN A 102 1.32 1.40 -16.84
C GLN A 102 2.68 1.06 -16.20
N ASN A 103 3.30 -0.06 -16.57
CA ASN A 103 4.57 -0.55 -16.04
C ASN A 103 4.65 -0.53 -14.50
N TYR A 104 3.55 -0.87 -13.83
CA TYR A 104 3.54 -0.86 -12.37
C TYR A 104 4.46 -1.94 -11.83
N THR A 105 5.42 -1.54 -10.99
CA THR A 105 6.33 -2.45 -10.29
C THR A 105 5.89 -2.71 -8.85
N ILE A 106 4.96 -1.89 -8.34
CA ILE A 106 4.30 -2.07 -7.05
C ILE A 106 2.78 -2.04 -7.23
N TRP A 107 2.09 -3.01 -6.62
CA TRP A 107 0.64 -3.08 -6.50
C TRP A 107 0.24 -3.14 -5.03
N TYR A 108 -0.66 -2.26 -4.56
CA TYR A 108 -1.00 -2.18 -3.14
C TYR A 108 -2.48 -1.92 -2.88
N SER A 109 -2.97 -2.48 -1.77
CA SER A 109 -4.32 -2.25 -1.26
C SER A 109 -4.34 -1.05 -0.31
N HIS A 110 -5.42 -0.29 -0.31
CA HIS A 110 -5.69 0.80 0.62
C HIS A 110 -7.20 0.93 0.84
N CYS A 111 -7.63 1.79 1.76
CA CYS A 111 -9.04 1.81 2.18
C CYS A 111 -10.06 2.13 1.06
N LYS A 112 -9.62 2.70 -0.07
CA LYS A 112 -10.49 3.02 -1.22
C LYS A 112 -10.40 1.99 -2.36
N GLY A 113 -9.57 0.95 -2.23
CA GLY A 113 -9.41 -0.09 -3.25
C GLY A 113 -7.95 -0.49 -3.44
N GLU A 114 -7.58 -0.81 -4.67
CA GLU A 114 -6.21 -1.16 -5.04
C GLU A 114 -5.63 -0.13 -5.99
N SER A 115 -4.31 0.03 -5.99
CA SER A 115 -3.60 0.96 -6.87
C SER A 115 -2.20 0.47 -7.16
N GLY A 116 -1.64 0.95 -8.27
CA GLY A 116 -0.29 0.65 -8.68
C GLY A 116 0.60 1.89 -8.65
N LYS A 117 1.90 1.66 -8.53
CA LYS A 117 2.94 2.69 -8.69
C LYS A 117 4.09 2.10 -9.50
N GLU A 118 4.53 2.84 -10.50
CA GLU A 118 5.81 2.62 -11.17
C GLU A 118 6.91 3.22 -10.30
N ILE A 119 7.97 2.45 -10.09
CA ILE A 119 9.20 2.92 -9.45
C ILE A 119 10.30 2.87 -10.50
N GLU A 120 10.84 4.03 -10.84
CA GLU A 120 11.89 4.13 -11.84
C GLU A 120 13.11 3.28 -11.45
N HIS A 121 13.76 2.69 -12.44
CA HIS A 121 14.92 1.81 -12.30
C HIS A 121 14.70 0.52 -11.49
N LEU A 122 13.52 0.28 -10.90
CA LEU A 122 13.23 -0.96 -10.21
C LEU A 122 12.85 -2.04 -11.23
N ASN A 123 13.45 -3.22 -11.10
CA ASN A 123 13.02 -4.40 -11.82
C ASN A 123 12.68 -5.52 -10.83
N VAL A 124 11.48 -6.10 -10.99
CA VAL A 124 10.98 -7.19 -10.17
C VAL A 124 11.02 -8.45 -11.02
N VAL A 125 11.81 -9.44 -10.60
CA VAL A 125 11.93 -10.72 -11.32
C VAL A 125 10.85 -11.71 -10.88
N ASP A 126 10.62 -11.78 -9.57
CA ASP A 126 9.64 -12.66 -8.97
C ASP A 126 8.55 -11.84 -8.29
N ASN A 127 7.29 -12.15 -8.56
CA ASN A 127 6.16 -11.50 -7.91
C ASN A 127 6.09 -11.93 -6.44
N PHE A 128 6.00 -10.99 -5.50
CA PHE A 128 5.80 -11.32 -4.08
C PHE A 128 5.08 -10.21 -3.34
N CYS A 129 4.50 -10.54 -2.18
CA CYS A 129 3.77 -9.58 -1.36
C CYS A 129 4.16 -9.65 0.11
N PHE A 130 3.96 -8.52 0.78
CA PHE A 130 3.95 -8.43 2.24
C PHE A 130 2.58 -7.99 2.74
N LEU A 131 2.23 -8.50 3.92
CA LEU A 131 1.12 -8.02 4.72
C LEU A 131 1.70 -7.24 5.91
N GLY A 132 1.50 -5.92 5.95
CA GLY A 132 2.04 -5.08 7.01
C GLY A 132 3.52 -4.75 6.82
N SER A 133 4.45 -5.60 7.26
CA SER A 133 5.88 -5.31 7.18
C SER A 133 6.67 -6.40 6.47
N GLY A 134 7.78 -6.02 5.84
CA GLY A 134 8.65 -6.92 5.12
C GLY A 134 10.09 -6.40 5.06
N ARG A 135 11.04 -7.30 4.83
CA ARG A 135 12.41 -6.91 4.50
C ARG A 135 12.71 -7.34 3.08
N VAL A 136 13.22 -6.40 2.31
CA VAL A 136 13.65 -6.62 0.92
C VAL A 136 15.12 -6.28 0.79
N TYR A 137 15.74 -6.84 -0.23
CA TYR A 137 17.12 -6.57 -0.60
C TYR A 137 17.11 -5.92 -1.96
N LEU A 138 17.70 -4.72 -2.02
CA LEU A 138 17.88 -3.95 -3.24
C LEU A 138 19.30 -4.15 -3.71
N GLU A 139 19.46 -4.66 -4.93
CA GLU A 139 20.77 -4.89 -5.55
C GLU A 139 20.91 -4.07 -6.82
N ASN A 140 22.00 -3.32 -6.94
CA ASN A 140 22.30 -2.62 -8.19
C ASN A 140 22.87 -3.60 -9.23
N MET A 141 22.08 -3.89 -10.26
CA MET A 141 22.47 -4.78 -11.36
C MET A 141 23.26 -4.05 -12.47
N GLY A 142 23.43 -2.73 -12.36
CA GLY A 142 24.19 -1.86 -13.25
C GLY A 142 23.29 -0.99 -14.13
N THR A 143 22.21 -1.56 -14.67
CA THR A 143 21.22 -0.84 -15.50
C THR A 143 19.85 -0.71 -14.84
N TYR A 144 19.65 -1.41 -13.72
CA TYR A 144 18.44 -1.39 -12.91
C TYR A 144 18.77 -1.87 -11.49
N VAL A 145 17.82 -1.71 -10.58
CA VAL A 145 17.86 -2.24 -9.22
C VAL A 145 16.96 -3.47 -9.15
N GLY A 146 17.55 -4.62 -8.87
CA GLY A 146 16.81 -5.84 -8.59
C GLY A 146 16.28 -5.83 -7.16
N ILE A 147 15.11 -6.41 -6.96
CA ILE A 147 14.53 -6.62 -5.63
C ILE A 147 14.27 -8.10 -5.36
N SER A 148 14.62 -8.54 -4.16
CA SER A 148 14.37 -9.91 -3.72
C SER A 148 14.01 -9.99 -2.24
N ILE A 149 13.37 -11.11 -1.89
CA ILE A 149 13.18 -11.56 -0.52
C ILE A 149 14.25 -12.61 -0.21
N LEU A 150 14.91 -12.50 0.94
CA LEU A 150 15.78 -13.58 1.41
C LEU A 150 14.87 -14.68 1.97
N SER A 151 14.91 -15.85 1.33
CA SER A 151 14.24 -17.07 1.77
C SER A 151 14.97 -17.75 2.93
#